data_AF-A0A961AZ50-F1
#
_entry.id   AF-A0A961AZ50-F1
#
_cell.length_a   1.000
_cell.length_b   1.000
_cell.length_c   1.000
_cell.angle_alpha   90.00
_cell.angle_beta   90.00
_cell.angle_gamma   90.00
#
_symmetry.space_group_name_H-M   'P 1'
#
loop_
_entity.id
_entity.type
_entity.pdbx_description
1 polymer ?
#
loop_
_entity_poly.entity_id
_entity_poly.type
_entity_poly.pdbx_seq_one_letter_code
_entity_poly.pdbx_strand_id
1 'polypeptide(L)'
;MSDKKSTNEEAWRAIEDRPEFRELLAAKRRFILPMCLFFLAYYFALPLLVGLAPDLMGKKVRGPVNVAYLFALSQFFMTWIVAIVYSRAAAKFDRRAHEIVHDLES
;
A
#
# COMPACT_ATOMS: atom_id res chain seq x y z
N MET A 1 10.88 -14.11 31.21
CA MET A 1 10.19 -13.43 30.09
C MET A 1 11.05 -13.23 28.84
N SER A 2 12.38 -13.45 28.89
CA SER A 2 13.29 -13.33 27.73
C SER A 2 13.28 -14.55 26.79
N ASP A 3 12.98 -15.73 27.33
CA ASP A 3 13.10 -17.03 26.65
C ASP A 3 12.06 -17.25 25.53
N LYS A 4 10.83 -16.75 25.72
CA LYS A 4 9.74 -16.87 24.73
C LYS A 4 9.96 -16.03 23.48
N LYS A 5 10.78 -14.97 23.58
CA LYS A 5 11.09 -14.06 22.46
C LYS A 5 12.12 -14.66 21.52
N SER A 6 13.17 -15.29 22.07
CA SER A 6 14.22 -15.96 21.29
C SER A 6 13.68 -17.18 20.53
N THR A 7 12.81 -17.99 21.15
CA THR A 7 12.19 -19.14 20.45
C THR A 7 11.31 -18.69 19.28
N ASN A 8 10.58 -17.57 19.44
CA ASN A 8 9.79 -16.99 18.35
C ASN A 8 10.68 -16.41 17.24
N GLU A 9 11.81 -15.78 17.56
CA GLU A 9 12.74 -15.25 16.55
C GLU A 9 13.43 -16.38 15.75
N GLU A 10 13.81 -17.48 16.40
CA GLU A 10 14.37 -18.65 15.73
C GLU A 10 13.33 -19.39 14.88
N ALA A 11 12.10 -19.55 15.38
CA ALA A 11 10.98 -20.09 14.62
C ALA A 11 10.63 -19.21 13.40
N TRP A 12 10.65 -17.89 13.57
CA TRP A 12 10.45 -16.94 12.46
C TRP A 12 11.54 -17.05 11.40
N ARG A 13 12.81 -17.16 11.80
CA ARG A 13 13.93 -17.36 10.86
C ARG A 13 13.82 -18.68 10.10
N ALA A 14 13.41 -19.76 10.77
CA ALA A 14 13.21 -21.07 10.13
C ALA A 14 12.05 -21.08 9.12
N ILE A 15 11.03 -20.23 9.33
CA ILE A 15 9.91 -20.02 8.39
C ILE A 15 10.31 -19.06 7.26
N GLU A 16 11.08 -18.02 7.53
CA GLU A 16 11.54 -17.04 6.56
C GLU A 16 12.52 -17.63 5.51
N ASP A 17 13.27 -18.65 5.91
CA ASP A 17 14.21 -19.37 5.03
C ASP A 17 13.50 -20.34 4.06
N ARG A 18 12.19 -20.56 4.23
CA ARG A 18 11.40 -21.39 3.31
C ARG A 18 11.12 -20.64 2.00
N PRO A 19 11.42 -21.23 0.84
CA PRO A 19 11.19 -20.59 -0.46
C PRO A 19 9.71 -20.25 -0.70
N GLU A 20 8.77 -21.06 -0.18
CA GLU A 20 7.33 -20.81 -0.32
C GLU A 20 6.89 -19.50 0.35
N PHE A 21 7.48 -19.17 1.51
CA PHE A 21 7.13 -17.96 2.26
C PHE A 21 7.64 -16.70 1.56
N ARG A 22 8.83 -16.78 0.96
CA ARG A 22 9.40 -15.69 0.14
C ARG A 22 8.60 -15.46 -1.14
N GLU A 23 8.09 -16.51 -1.77
CA GLU A 23 7.26 -16.39 -2.98
C GLU A 23 5.90 -15.74 -2.66
N LEU A 24 5.32 -16.07 -1.51
CA LEU A 24 4.14 -15.40 -0.96
C LEU A 24 4.34 -13.91 -0.74
N LEU A 25 5.46 -13.53 -0.10
CA LEU A 25 5.81 -12.13 0.16
C LEU A 25 6.19 -11.40 -1.14
N ALA A 26 6.79 -12.08 -2.11
CA ALA A 26 7.07 -11.52 -3.43
C ALA A 26 5.77 -11.22 -4.19
N ALA A 27 4.79 -12.12 -4.14
CA ALA A 27 3.46 -11.90 -4.71
C ALA A 27 2.74 -10.72 -4.02
N LYS A 28 2.87 -10.57 -2.69
CA LYS A 28 2.40 -9.39 -1.93
C LYS A 28 3.00 -8.10 -2.47
N ARG A 29 4.34 -8.06 -2.52
CA ARG A 29 5.08 -6.88 -2.94
C ARG A 29 4.77 -6.53 -4.39
N ARG A 30 4.63 -7.50 -5.28
CA ARG A 30 4.30 -7.26 -6.70
C ARG A 30 2.95 -6.60 -6.91
N PHE A 31 2.02 -6.75 -5.96
CA PHE A 31 0.73 -6.06 -6.00
C PHE A 31 0.76 -4.70 -5.30
N ILE A 32 1.40 -4.61 -4.13
CA ILE A 32 1.40 -3.38 -3.31
C ILE A 32 2.41 -2.34 -3.81
N LEU A 33 3.60 -2.75 -4.26
CA LEU A 33 4.64 -1.83 -4.76
C LEU A 33 4.17 -0.94 -5.91
N PRO A 34 3.56 -1.45 -6.99
CA PRO A 34 3.12 -0.58 -8.08
C PRO A 34 2.04 0.39 -7.61
N MET A 35 1.19 -0.02 -6.66
CA MET A 35 0.17 0.86 -6.08
C MET A 35 0.78 1.97 -5.23
N CYS A 36 1.75 1.66 -4.37
CA CYS A 36 2.50 2.66 -3.62
C CYS A 36 3.26 3.62 -4.55
N LEU A 37 3.88 3.09 -5.61
CA LEU A 37 4.60 3.92 -6.58
C LEU A 37 3.62 4.85 -7.33
N PHE A 38 2.47 4.34 -7.73
CA PHE A 38 1.41 5.13 -8.35
C PHE A 38 0.87 6.21 -7.40
N PHE A 39 0.63 5.86 -6.13
CA PHE A 39 0.22 6.83 -5.09
C PHE A 39 1.25 7.95 -4.96
N LEU A 40 2.53 7.60 -4.86
CA LEU A 40 3.61 8.56 -4.69
C LEU A 40 3.69 9.48 -5.92
N ALA A 41 3.68 8.90 -7.12
CA ALA A 41 3.68 9.65 -8.37
C ALA A 41 2.46 10.58 -8.47
N TYR A 42 1.26 10.10 -8.12
CA TYR A 42 0.03 10.87 -8.17
C TYR A 42 0.00 12.00 -7.13
N TYR A 43 0.55 11.77 -5.93
CA TYR A 43 0.69 12.79 -4.90
C TYR A 43 1.62 13.92 -5.35
N PHE A 44 2.78 13.58 -5.93
CA PHE A 44 3.71 14.57 -6.46
C PHE A 44 3.27 15.18 -7.80
N ALA A 45 2.34 14.55 -8.52
CA ALA A 45 1.83 15.09 -9.78
C ALA A 45 1.20 16.47 -9.59
N LEU A 46 0.49 16.73 -8.48
CA LEU A 46 -0.12 18.05 -8.25
C LEU A 46 0.91 19.19 -8.21
N PRO A 47 1.91 19.22 -7.31
CA PRO A 47 2.92 20.28 -7.31
C PRO A 47 3.75 20.31 -8.60
N LEU A 48 4.00 19.15 -9.23
CA LEU A 48 4.72 19.10 -10.50
C LEU A 48 3.93 19.75 -11.64
N LEU A 49 2.63 19.47 -11.77
CA LEU A 49 1.75 20.07 -12.77
C LEU A 49 1.50 21.55 -12.47
N VAL A 50 1.41 21.95 -11.20
CA VAL A 50 1.30 23.37 -10.83
C VAL A 50 2.56 24.14 -11.22
N GLY A 51 3.74 23.55 -11.07
CA GLY A 51 5.02 24.17 -11.48
C GLY A 51 5.28 24.16 -12.99
N LEU A 52 4.96 23.07 -13.68
CA LEU A 52 5.23 22.90 -15.12
C LEU A 52 4.12 23.44 -16.02
N ALA A 53 2.87 23.40 -15.56
CA ALA A 53 1.69 23.79 -16.34
C ALA A 53 0.67 24.57 -15.48
N PRO A 54 1.07 25.72 -14.91
CA PRO A 54 0.20 26.55 -14.07
C PRO A 54 -1.08 26.98 -14.82
N ASP A 55 -1.01 27.22 -16.13
CA ASP A 55 -2.15 27.61 -16.96
C ASP A 55 -3.23 26.52 -17.04
N LEU A 56 -2.82 25.25 -17.09
CA LEU A 56 -3.75 24.12 -17.11
C LEU A 56 -4.43 23.96 -15.74
N MET A 57 -3.64 24.04 -14.66
CA MET A 57 -4.14 23.94 -13.29
C MET A 57 -5.03 25.12 -12.89
N GLY A 58 -4.75 26.31 -13.42
CA GLY A 58 -5.53 27.54 -13.25
C GLY A 58 -6.80 27.59 -14.11
N LYS A 59 -6.97 26.67 -15.07
CA LYS A 59 -8.14 26.63 -15.94
C LYS A 59 -9.42 26.47 -15.11
N LYS A 60 -10.28 27.48 -15.16
CA LYS A 60 -11.55 27.49 -14.44
C LYS A 60 -12.52 26.52 -15.10
N VAL A 61 -13.14 25.67 -14.31
CA VAL A 61 -14.16 24.71 -14.75
C VAL A 61 -15.56 25.25 -14.46
N ARG A 62 -15.81 25.74 -13.24
CA ARG A 62 -17.09 26.32 -12.84
C ARG A 62 -16.89 27.34 -11.72
N GLY A 63 -17.18 28.61 -11.99
CA GLY A 63 -17.02 29.68 -10.99
C GLY A 63 -15.55 29.81 -10.52
N PRO A 64 -15.26 29.86 -9.20
CA PRO A 64 -13.90 29.90 -8.69
C PRO A 64 -13.16 28.55 -8.73
N VAL A 65 -13.86 27.46 -9.08
CA VAL A 65 -13.26 26.12 -9.13
C VAL A 65 -12.42 25.96 -10.39
N ASN A 66 -11.14 25.66 -10.20
CA ASN A 66 -10.17 25.35 -11.26
C ASN A 66 -9.80 23.86 -11.25
N VAL A 67 -8.99 23.46 -12.22
CA VAL A 67 -8.53 22.07 -12.36
C VAL A 67 -7.72 21.62 -11.13
N ALA A 68 -6.95 22.52 -10.50
CA ALA A 68 -6.20 22.18 -9.28
C ALA A 68 -7.13 21.75 -8.13
N TYR A 69 -8.27 22.42 -7.94
CA TYR A 69 -9.26 22.01 -6.94
C TYR A 69 -9.87 20.64 -7.25
N LEU A 70 -10.13 20.33 -8.52
CA LEU A 70 -10.62 19.01 -8.93
C LEU A 70 -9.57 17.92 -8.67
N PHE A 71 -8.30 18.20 -8.93
CA PHE A 71 -7.20 17.28 -8.66
C PHE A 71 -6.98 17.09 -7.15
N ALA A 72 -7.10 18.15 -6.36
CA ALA A 72 -7.05 18.04 -4.90
C ALA A 72 -8.21 17.18 -4.38
N LEU A 73 -9.41 17.31 -4.96
CA LEU A 73 -10.54 16.47 -4.60
C LEU A 73 -10.33 14.99 -4.99
N SER A 74 -9.74 14.72 -6.16
CA SER A 74 -9.45 13.34 -6.57
C SER A 74 -8.41 12.66 -5.68
N GLN A 75 -7.53 13.41 -5.00
CA GLN A 75 -6.61 12.83 -4.00
C GLN A 75 -7.35 12.16 -2.83
N PHE A 76 -8.50 12.66 -2.40
CA PHE A 76 -9.30 12.02 -1.35
C PHE A 76 -9.81 10.64 -1.80
N PHE A 77 -10.42 10.58 -2.98
CA PHE A 77 -10.89 9.32 -3.56
C PHE A 77 -9.75 8.35 -3.78
N MET A 78 -8.60 8.84 -4.28
CA MET A 78 -7.41 8.04 -4.47
C MET A 78 -6.93 7.42 -3.14
N THR A 79 -6.88 8.22 -2.07
CA THR A 79 -6.48 7.75 -0.73
C THR A 79 -7.41 6.66 -0.21
N TRP A 80 -8.72 6.81 -0.37
CA TRP A 80 -9.68 5.76 0.01
C TRP A 80 -9.50 4.49 -0.81
N ILE A 81 -9.30 4.61 -2.13
CA ILE A 81 -9.04 3.45 -2.99
C ILE A 81 -7.79 2.69 -2.50
N VAL A 82 -6.70 3.41 -2.24
CA VAL A 82 -5.47 2.80 -1.72
C VAL A 82 -5.71 2.15 -0.37
N ALA A 83 -6.42 2.81 0.55
CA ALA A 83 -6.74 2.25 1.85
C ALA A 83 -7.59 0.98 1.76
N ILE A 84 -8.61 0.96 0.89
CA ILE A 84 -9.47 -0.22 0.66
C ILE A 84 -8.66 -1.35 0.03
N VAL A 85 -7.85 -1.07 -0.99
CA VAL A 85 -7.05 -2.08 -1.65
C VAL A 85 -5.96 -2.62 -0.73
N TYR A 86 -5.31 -1.75 0.04
CA TYR A 86 -4.36 -2.14 1.09
C TYR A 86 -5.03 -3.03 2.13
N SER A 87 -6.19 -2.64 2.66
CA SER A 87 -6.93 -3.42 3.65
C SER A 87 -7.32 -4.80 3.12
N ARG A 88 -7.81 -4.87 1.88
CA ARG A 88 -8.10 -6.15 1.20
C ARG A 88 -6.85 -7.00 1.01
N ALA A 89 -5.74 -6.39 0.61
CA ALA A 89 -4.47 -7.09 0.45
C ALA A 89 -3.99 -7.63 1.81
N ALA A 90 -3.94 -6.79 2.85
CA ALA A 90 -3.55 -7.15 4.21
C ALA A 90 -4.41 -8.30 4.75
N ALA A 91 -5.74 -8.22 4.62
CA ALA A 91 -6.67 -9.26 5.04
C ALA A 91 -6.47 -10.61 4.32
N LYS A 92 -5.84 -10.63 3.14
CA LYS A 92 -5.45 -11.86 2.44
C LYS A 92 -4.17 -12.47 3.03
N PHE A 93 -3.27 -11.65 3.56
CA PHE A 93 -2.07 -12.11 4.28
C PHE A 93 -2.40 -12.58 5.68
N ASP A 94 -3.23 -11.83 6.40
CA ASP A 94 -3.65 -12.22 7.75
C ASP A 94 -4.35 -13.59 7.73
N ARG A 95 -5.16 -13.87 6.70
CA ARG A 95 -5.78 -15.19 6.51
C ARG A 95 -4.77 -16.33 6.38
N ARG A 96 -3.73 -16.14 5.55
CA ARG A 96 -2.69 -17.16 5.34
C ARG A 96 -1.76 -17.30 6.55
N ALA A 97 -1.50 -16.20 7.26
CA ALA A 97 -0.77 -16.25 8.51
C ALA A 97 -1.54 -17.05 9.57
N HIS A 98 -2.88 -16.90 9.61
CA HIS A 98 -3.73 -17.62 10.54
C HIS A 98 -3.78 -19.13 10.28
N GLU A 99 -3.71 -19.57 9.01
CA GLU A 99 -3.63 -20.98 8.63
C GLU A 99 -2.32 -21.63 9.11
N ILE A 100 -1.18 -20.93 8.98
CA ILE A 100 0.13 -21.45 9.40
C ILE A 100 0.24 -21.54 10.93
N VAL A 101 -0.33 -20.58 11.66
CA VAL A 101 -0.32 -20.61 13.13
C VAL A 101 -1.21 -21.73 13.66
N HIS A 102 -2.35 -22.02 13.00
CA HIS A 102 -3.24 -23.11 13.40
C HIS A 102 -2.59 -24.50 13.26
N ASP A 103 -1.82 -24.73 12.19
CA ASP A 103 -1.08 -25.99 11.99
C ASP A 103 0.08 -26.19 12.98
N LEU A 104 0.56 -25.11 13.62
CA LEU A 104 1.59 -25.17 14.65
C LEU A 104 1.02 -25.43 16.06
N GLU A 105 -0.26 -25.18 16.28
CA GLU A 105 -0.95 -25.41 17.56
C GLU A 105 -1.69 -26.77 17.63
N SER A 106 -1.84 -27.49 16.52
CA SER A 106 -2.41 -28.85 16.44
C SER A 106 -1.36 -29.96 16.41
#